data_AF-A0A6J5C967-F1
#
_entry.id   AF-A0A6J5C967-F1
#
_cell.length_a   1.000
_cell.length_b   1.000
_cell.length_c   1.000
_cell.angle_alpha   90.00
_cell.angle_beta   90.00
_cell.angle_gamma   90.00
#
_symmetry.space_group_name_H-M   'P 1'
#
loop_
_entity.id
_entity.type
_entity.pdbx_description
1 polymer ?
#
loop_
_entity_poly.entity_id
_entity_poly.type
_entity_poly.pdbx_seq_one_letter_code
_entity_poly.pdbx_strand_id
1 'polypeptide(L)'
;MEQTTHEKVPENVRSAVSFALNRLAEIREGINRAADLERRVGQAGRYQADAFLNRRREIESARATLAEFRKVAPANGVDPDALIRFLGGEPDMTPSPEAQAWLEDSRGPVIGKMAT
;
A
#
# COMPACT_ATOMS: atom_id res chain seq x y z
N MET A 1 -26.00 -10.04 21.00
CA MET A 1 -24.78 -10.01 20.18
C MET A 1 -25.07 -9.13 18.98
N GLU A 2 -24.24 -8.13 18.73
CA GLU A 2 -24.44 -7.22 17.61
C GLU A 2 -23.82 -7.87 16.36
N GLN A 3 -24.64 -8.21 15.36
CA GLN A 3 -24.13 -8.76 14.10
C GLN A 3 -23.32 -7.69 13.38
N THR A 4 -22.03 -7.91 13.23
CA THR A 4 -21.15 -6.94 12.59
C THR A 4 -21.38 -7.01 11.08
N THR A 5 -21.53 -5.84 10.44
CA THR A 5 -22.06 -5.80 9.06
C THR A 5 -21.16 -6.52 8.04
N HIS A 6 -19.89 -6.76 8.37
CA HIS A 6 -18.94 -7.53 7.58
C HIS A 6 -19.20 -9.06 7.56
N GLU A 7 -20.01 -9.60 8.47
CA GLU A 7 -20.45 -11.01 8.46
C GLU A 7 -21.29 -11.32 7.20
N LYS A 8 -22.06 -10.33 6.73
CA LYS A 8 -22.94 -10.40 5.54
C LYS A 8 -22.18 -10.46 4.21
N VAL A 9 -20.87 -10.25 4.21
CA VAL A 9 -20.06 -10.22 2.99
C VAL A 9 -19.84 -11.64 2.45
N PRO A 10 -20.20 -11.93 1.19
CA PRO A 10 -19.97 -13.24 0.57
C PRO A 10 -18.49 -13.63 0.61
N GLU A 11 -18.20 -14.92 0.84
CA GLU A 11 -16.83 -15.38 1.10
C GLU A 11 -15.87 -15.13 -0.08
N ASN A 12 -16.35 -15.20 -1.32
CA ASN A 12 -15.55 -14.83 -2.49
C ASN A 12 -15.15 -13.34 -2.50
N VAL A 13 -16.00 -12.44 -1.97
CA VAL A 13 -15.70 -11.02 -1.82
C VAL A 13 -14.75 -10.79 -0.64
N ARG A 14 -14.98 -11.45 0.50
CA ARG A 14 -14.08 -11.42 1.67
C ARG A 14 -12.67 -11.89 1.30
N SER A 15 -12.57 -13.01 0.59
CA SER A 15 -11.31 -13.55 0.06
C SER A 15 -10.62 -12.57 -0.91
N ALA A 16 -11.36 -11.91 -1.81
CA ALA A 16 -10.78 -10.92 -2.73
C ALA A 16 -10.25 -9.66 -2.01
N VAL A 17 -10.98 -9.15 -1.01
CA VAL A 17 -10.53 -8.04 -0.16
C VAL A 17 -9.30 -8.45 0.66
N SER A 18 -9.31 -9.62 1.30
CA SER A 18 -8.16 -10.13 2.05
C SER A 18 -6.92 -10.30 1.17
N PHE A 19 -7.07 -10.85 -0.05
CA PHE A 19 -5.98 -10.97 -1.02
C PHE A 19 -5.38 -9.61 -1.39
N ALA A 20 -6.22 -8.59 -1.65
CA ALA A 20 -5.75 -7.24 -1.96
C ALA A 20 -4.99 -6.60 -0.78
N LEU A 21 -5.48 -6.73 0.45
CA LEU A 21 -4.82 -6.23 1.65
C LEU A 21 -3.48 -6.93 1.90
N ASN A 22 -3.46 -8.26 1.85
CA ASN A 22 -2.25 -9.07 1.98
C ASN A 22 -1.20 -8.68 0.94
N ARG A 23 -1.59 -8.45 -0.32
CA ARG A 23 -0.66 -8.06 -1.38
C ARG A 23 -0.10 -6.66 -1.19
N LEU A 24 -0.88 -5.71 -0.67
CA LEU A 24 -0.34 -4.40 -0.27
C LEU A 24 0.67 -4.54 0.89
N ALA A 25 0.39 -5.39 1.88
CA ALA A 25 1.29 -5.64 3.00
C ALA A 25 2.62 -6.30 2.55
N GLU A 26 2.57 -7.30 1.67
CA GLU A 26 3.75 -7.90 1.04
C GLU A 26 4.65 -6.86 0.36
N ILE A 27 4.04 -5.92 -0.38
CA ILE A 27 4.75 -4.87 -1.11
C ILE A 27 5.32 -3.84 -0.12
N ARG A 28 4.57 -3.44 0.91
CA ARG A 28 5.08 -2.55 1.97
C ARG A 28 6.29 -3.15 2.68
N GLU A 29 6.29 -4.46 2.96
CA GLU A 29 7.45 -5.15 3.52
C GLU A 29 8.63 -5.28 2.53
N GLY A 30 8.37 -5.36 1.23
CA GLY A 30 9.42 -5.19 0.20
C GLY A 30 10.07 -3.81 0.25
N ILE A 31 9.25 -2.76 0.30
CA ILE A 31 9.66 -1.35 0.37
C ILE A 31 10.43 -1.05 1.66
N ASN A 32 9.95 -1.53 2.82
CA ASN A 32 10.62 -1.39 4.11
C ASN A 32 12.02 -2.03 4.08
N ARG A 33 12.16 -3.26 3.57
CA ARG A 33 13.45 -3.95 3.48
C ARG A 33 14.44 -3.28 2.51
N ALA A 34 13.96 -2.62 1.46
CA ALA A 34 14.80 -1.81 0.59
C ALA A 34 15.36 -0.60 1.35
N ALA A 35 14.50 0.17 2.04
CA ALA A 35 14.92 1.30 2.87
C ALA A 35 15.87 0.89 4.02
N ASP A 36 15.70 -0.30 4.58
CA ASP A 36 16.58 -0.87 5.62
C ASP A 36 17.97 -1.23 5.10
N LEU A 37 18.08 -1.70 3.86
CA LEU A 37 19.36 -1.94 3.19
C LEU A 37 20.05 -0.62 2.86
N GLU A 38 19.30 0.32 2.28
CA GLU A 38 19.75 1.67 1.93
C GLU A 38 20.38 2.42 3.11
N ARG A 39 19.70 2.45 4.26
CA ARG A 39 20.21 3.05 5.50
C ARG A 39 21.50 2.41 6.03
N ARG A 40 21.84 1.18 5.63
CA ARG A 40 23.09 0.49 6.00
C ARG A 40 24.24 0.74 5.02
N VAL A 41 23.96 1.07 3.77
CA VAL A 41 24.97 1.27 2.71
C VAL A 41 25.25 2.74 2.39
N GLY A 42 24.51 3.68 3.00
CA GLY A 42 24.75 5.13 2.84
C GLY A 42 24.24 5.71 1.53
N GLN A 43 23.33 5.01 0.84
CA GLN A 43 22.57 5.52 -0.31
C GLN A 43 21.08 5.39 0.04
N ALA A 44 20.28 6.44 -0.18
CA ALA A 44 18.90 6.49 0.28
C ALA A 44 17.89 6.77 -0.84
N GLY A 45 16.72 6.13 -0.71
CA GLY A 45 15.53 6.36 -1.51
C GLY A 45 15.48 5.66 -2.87
N ARG A 46 16.62 5.35 -3.48
CA ARG A 46 16.67 4.79 -4.84
C ARG A 46 16.09 3.38 -4.88
N TYR A 47 16.59 2.46 -4.06
CA TYR A 47 16.11 1.09 -4.05
C TYR A 47 14.70 1.00 -3.46
N GLN A 48 14.32 1.89 -2.55
CA GLN A 48 12.94 2.02 -2.09
C GLN A 48 12.00 2.49 -3.22
N ALA A 49 12.41 3.45 -4.05
CA ALA A 49 11.67 3.91 -5.23
C ALA A 49 11.59 2.82 -6.32
N ASP A 50 12.70 2.14 -6.62
CA ASP A 50 12.75 0.99 -7.53
C ASP A 50 11.80 -0.12 -7.05
N ALA A 51 11.79 -0.44 -5.75
CA ALA A 51 10.88 -1.43 -5.16
C ALA A 51 9.39 -1.04 -5.30
N PHE A 52 9.07 0.26 -5.18
CA PHE A 52 7.72 0.77 -5.41
C PHE A 52 7.34 0.71 -6.90
N LEU A 53 8.20 1.21 -7.79
CA LEU A 53 7.94 1.26 -9.25
C LEU A 53 7.76 -0.13 -9.85
N ASN A 54 8.62 -1.09 -9.49
CA ASN A 54 8.54 -2.48 -9.97
C ASN A 54 7.25 -3.20 -9.55
N ARG A 55 6.55 -2.70 -8.51
CA ARG A 55 5.29 -3.28 -8.01
C ARG A 55 4.07 -2.38 -8.26
N ARG A 56 4.25 -1.23 -8.91
CA ARG A 56 3.21 -0.21 -9.12
C ARG A 56 1.88 -0.76 -9.67
N ARG A 57 1.93 -1.61 -10.70
CA ARG A 57 0.73 -2.24 -11.29
C ARG A 57 -0.04 -3.12 -10.31
N GLU A 58 0.65 -3.77 -9.37
CA GLU A 58 0.02 -4.58 -8.33
C GLU A 58 -0.63 -3.70 -7.25
N ILE A 59 0.03 -2.60 -6.87
CA ILE A 59 -0.52 -1.59 -5.96
C ILE A 59 -1.80 -0.98 -6.55
N GLU A 60 -1.75 -0.60 -7.84
CA GLU A 60 -2.89 -0.07 -8.59
C GLU A 60 -4.03 -1.11 -8.68
N SER A 61 -3.73 -2.38 -8.96
CA SER A 61 -4.72 -3.46 -9.03
C SER A 61 -5.38 -3.76 -7.68
N ALA A 62 -4.59 -3.88 -6.60
CA ALA A 62 -5.12 -4.12 -5.25
C ALA A 62 -5.99 -2.95 -4.76
N ARG A 63 -5.55 -1.70 -4.98
CA ARG A 63 -6.34 -0.50 -4.68
C ARG A 63 -7.64 -0.45 -5.49
N ALA A 64 -7.65 -0.89 -6.74
CA ALA A 64 -8.87 -0.96 -7.55
C ALA A 64 -9.90 -1.96 -6.94
N THR A 65 -9.45 -3.13 -6.47
CA THR A 65 -10.31 -4.09 -5.75
C THR A 65 -10.93 -3.49 -4.49
N LEU A 66 -10.12 -2.78 -3.69
CA LEU A 66 -10.59 -2.16 -2.43
C LEU A 66 -11.52 -0.95 -2.69
N ALA A 67 -11.26 -0.18 -3.75
CA ALA A 67 -12.12 0.94 -4.17
C ALA A 67 -13.49 0.45 -4.67
N GLU A 68 -13.54 -0.60 -5.49
CA GLU A 68 -14.81 -1.17 -5.96
C GLU A 68 -15.59 -1.82 -4.81
N PHE A 69 -14.91 -2.48 -3.88
CA PHE A 69 -15.55 -2.98 -2.65
C PHE A 69 -16.15 -1.84 -1.81
N ARG A 70 -15.42 -0.73 -1.57
CA ARG A 70 -15.96 0.45 -0.89
C ARG A 70 -17.16 1.08 -1.61
N LYS A 71 -17.18 1.04 -2.94
CA LYS A 71 -18.28 1.55 -3.77
C LYS A 71 -19.54 0.68 -3.71
N VAL A 72 -19.41 -0.64 -3.63
CA VAL A 72 -20.55 -1.59 -3.69
C VAL A 72 -21.06 -2.00 -2.31
N ALA A 73 -20.21 -2.07 -1.28
CA ALA A 73 -20.59 -2.55 0.05
C ALA A 73 -21.72 -1.73 0.73
N PRO A 74 -21.73 -0.38 0.71
CA PRO A 74 -22.78 0.41 1.39
C PRO A 74 -24.18 0.16 0.83
N ALA A 75 -24.30 -0.04 -0.49
CA ALA A 75 -25.57 -0.38 -1.15
C ALA A 75 -26.13 -1.75 -0.74
N ASN A 76 -25.31 -2.60 -0.11
CA ASN A 76 -25.67 -3.91 0.42
C ASN A 76 -25.78 -3.91 1.96
N GLY A 77 -25.74 -2.74 2.62
CA GLY A 77 -25.83 -2.63 4.07
C GLY A 77 -24.59 -3.13 4.82
N VAL A 78 -23.42 -3.05 4.17
CA VAL A 78 -22.10 -3.41 4.72
C VAL A 78 -21.26 -2.15 4.93
N ASP A 79 -20.61 -2.03 6.08
CA ASP A 79 -19.51 -1.06 6.29
C ASP A 79 -18.21 -1.67 5.69
N PRO A 80 -17.69 -1.13 4.58
CA PRO A 80 -16.48 -1.68 3.97
C PRO A 80 -15.24 -1.45 4.82
N ASP A 81 -15.16 -0.32 5.52
CA ASP A 81 -14.01 0.02 6.36
C ASP A 81 -14.03 -0.77 7.67
N ALA A 82 -15.19 -1.26 8.14
CA ALA A 82 -15.26 -2.29 9.19
C ALA A 82 -14.66 -3.62 8.73
N LEU A 83 -14.98 -4.12 7.52
CA LEU A 83 -14.33 -5.34 7.01
C LEU A 83 -12.83 -5.12 6.83
N ILE A 84 -12.42 -4.00 6.22
CA ILE A 84 -11.00 -3.72 5.94
C ILE A 84 -10.21 -3.64 7.26
N ARG A 85 -10.72 -2.96 8.30
CA ARG A 85 -10.11 -2.95 9.64
C ARG A 85 -10.05 -4.36 10.26
N PHE A 86 -11.13 -5.14 10.16
CA PHE A 86 -11.17 -6.52 10.68
C PHE A 86 -10.14 -7.43 9.99
N LEU A 87 -9.89 -7.24 8.70
CA LEU A 87 -8.88 -7.96 7.91
C LEU A 87 -7.45 -7.39 8.05
N GLY A 88 -7.18 -6.53 9.03
CA GLY A 88 -5.85 -5.99 9.35
C GLY A 88 -5.58 -4.55 8.90
N GLY A 89 -6.49 -3.94 8.14
CA GLY A 89 -6.37 -2.58 7.61
C GLY A 89 -5.53 -2.50 6.32
N GLU A 90 -5.60 -1.34 5.65
CA GLU A 90 -4.66 -1.02 4.57
C GLU A 90 -3.34 -0.53 5.15
N PRO A 91 -2.18 -1.02 4.68
CA PRO A 91 -0.91 -0.40 5.02
C PRO A 91 -0.83 0.97 4.35
N ASP A 92 -0.23 1.92 5.05
CA ASP A 92 0.33 3.11 4.41
C ASP A 92 1.33 2.68 3.31
N MET A 93 1.32 3.38 2.17
CA MET A 93 2.20 3.13 1.03
C MET A 93 3.01 4.38 0.65
N THR A 94 3.09 5.38 1.54
CA THR A 94 3.84 6.61 1.34
C THR A 94 5.35 6.31 1.30
N PRO A 95 6.08 6.72 0.25
CA PRO A 95 7.53 6.62 0.19
C PRO A 95 8.22 7.47 1.26
N SER A 96 9.51 7.23 1.52
CA SER A 96 10.35 8.21 2.22
C SER A 96 10.52 9.49 1.39
N PRO A 97 10.87 10.65 1.98
CA PRO A 97 11.20 11.86 1.23
C PRO A 97 12.30 11.64 0.19
N GLU A 98 13.30 10.81 0.52
CA GLU A 98 14.39 10.44 -0.39
C GLU A 98 13.86 9.62 -1.56
N ALA A 99 13.01 8.61 -1.31
CA ALA A 99 12.40 7.81 -2.36
C ALA A 99 11.44 8.63 -3.23
N GLN A 100 10.70 9.56 -2.63
CA GLN A 100 9.83 10.48 -3.35
C GLN A 100 10.62 11.32 -4.36
N ALA A 101 11.80 11.82 -3.99
CA ALA A 101 12.68 12.54 -4.92
C ALA A 101 13.15 11.68 -6.12
N TRP A 102 13.42 10.39 -5.90
CA TRP A 102 13.74 9.43 -6.99
C TRP A 102 12.53 9.06 -7.86
N LEU A 103 11.31 9.14 -7.33
CA LEU A 103 10.07 8.95 -8.09
C LEU A 103 9.72 10.19 -8.93
N GLU A 104 10.17 11.38 -8.51
CA GLU A 104 9.97 12.66 -9.21
C GLU A 104 11.03 12.94 -10.29
N ASP A 105 12.31 12.63 -10.02
CA ASP A 105 13.40 12.66 -11.02
C ASP A 105 14.21 11.36 -10.98
N SER A 106 14.12 10.58 -12.07
CA SER A 106 14.83 9.31 -12.22
C SER A 106 16.35 9.44 -12.35
N ARG A 107 16.88 10.67 -12.45
CA ARG A 107 18.31 10.98 -12.33
C ARG A 107 18.77 11.08 -10.86
N GLY A 108 17.82 11.09 -9.93
CA GLY A 108 18.04 11.21 -8.49
C GLY A 108 18.03 12.66 -7.98
N PRO A 109 17.95 12.86 -6.66
CA PRO A 109 17.98 14.18 -6.05
C PRO A 109 19.29 14.90 -6.38
N VAL A 110 19.20 16.13 -6.87
CA VAL A 110 20.38 16.95 -7.20
C VAL A 110 21.14 17.30 -5.93
N ILE A 111 22.30 16.66 -5.73
CA ILE A 111 23.20 16.87 -4.58
C ILE A 111 23.92 18.23 -4.73
N GLY A 112 23.15 19.30 -4.55
CA GLY A 112 23.57 20.71 -4.68
C GLY A 112 22.74 21.69 -3.86
N LYS A 113 21.69 21.23 -3.16
CA LYS A 113 20.95 21.99 -2.14
C LYS A 113 20.63 21.12 -0.92
N MET A 114 21.67 20.70 -0.19
CA MET A 114 21.52 20.68 1.26
C MET A 114 21.60 22.13 1.73
N ALA A 115 20.50 22.66 2.26
CA ALA A 115 20.49 24.00 2.81
C ALA A 115 21.28 24.02 4.13
N THR A 116 22.15 25.02 4.25
CA THR A 116 22.80 25.43 5.50
C THR A 116 21.81 26.09 6.45
#